data_AF-A0A0C2BPC1-F1
#
_entry.id   AF-A0A0C2BPC1-F1
#
_cell.length_a   1.000
_cell.length_b   1.000
_cell.length_c   1.000
_cell.angle_alpha   90.00
_cell.angle_beta   90.00
_cell.angle_gamma   90.00
#
_symmetry.space_group_name_H-M   'P 1'
#
loop_
_entity.id
_entity.type
_entity.pdbx_description
1 polymer ?
#
loop_
_entity_poly.entity_id
_entity_poly.type
_entity_poly.pdbx_seq_one_letter_code
_entity_poly.pdbx_strand_id
1 'polypeptide(L)'
;MVAAGKVLASAASMILIACMVVPQTPDIPRTDPGVMSDGPAAELFVSVNYGAYRDSRSLEGFSVIVDGKVRGWIPEMGSYMTLRVAPGEHRVTVSYPWKHVGIFGGIPLPESGEVRAEIPVACLPSHYCGVTVAPVIDRERGLVLAAEVVLHEDIPAHIRGLQLVEQKD
;
A
#
# COMPACT_ATOMS: atom_id res chain seq x y z
N MET A 1 -60.62 -38.84 11.46
CA MET A 1 -59.60 -38.71 10.37
C MET A 1 -59.14 -37.26 10.39
N VAL A 2 -57.86 -37.04 10.66
CA VAL A 2 -57.26 -35.74 11.01
C VAL A 2 -57.05 -34.91 9.75
N ALA A 3 -57.52 -33.66 9.76
CA ALA A 3 -57.33 -32.67 8.72
C ALA A 3 -55.88 -32.15 8.73
N ALA A 4 -55.21 -32.25 7.58
CA ALA A 4 -53.86 -31.72 7.36
C ALA A 4 -53.92 -30.29 6.81
N GLY A 5 -53.03 -29.44 7.32
CA GLY A 5 -53.11 -27.98 7.29
C GLY A 5 -52.73 -27.31 5.98
N LYS A 6 -53.24 -26.09 5.82
CA LYS A 6 -52.82 -25.10 4.82
C LYS A 6 -51.40 -24.63 5.13
N VAL A 7 -50.51 -24.65 4.14
CA VAL A 7 -49.23 -23.91 4.17
C VAL A 7 -49.34 -22.81 3.11
N LEU A 8 -49.21 -21.56 3.58
CA LEU A 8 -49.15 -20.36 2.77
C LEU A 8 -47.88 -20.38 1.91
N ALA A 9 -48.05 -20.19 0.61
CA ALA A 9 -46.95 -20.00 -0.33
C ALA A 9 -46.27 -18.65 -0.05
N SER A 10 -45.05 -18.70 0.51
CA SER A 10 -44.15 -17.56 0.58
C SER A 10 -43.45 -17.43 -0.77
N ALA A 11 -43.68 -16.30 -1.45
CA ALA A 11 -43.01 -15.97 -2.70
C ALA A 11 -41.53 -15.70 -2.43
N ALA A 12 -40.67 -16.68 -2.70
CA ALA A 12 -39.24 -16.46 -2.72
C ALA A 12 -38.87 -15.77 -4.06
N SER A 13 -38.54 -14.48 -3.98
CA SER A 13 -37.89 -13.75 -5.06
C SER A 13 -36.63 -14.49 -5.50
N MET A 14 -36.64 -15.05 -6.71
CA MET A 14 -35.43 -15.47 -7.41
C MET A 14 -34.62 -14.23 -7.76
N ILE A 15 -33.60 -13.94 -6.95
CA ILE A 15 -32.52 -13.02 -7.34
C ILE A 15 -31.59 -13.83 -8.25
N LEU A 16 -31.68 -13.59 -9.55
CA LEU A 16 -30.68 -14.03 -10.52
C LEU A 16 -29.38 -13.26 -10.26
N ILE A 17 -28.51 -13.83 -9.43
CA ILE A 17 -27.13 -13.39 -9.33
C ILE A 17 -26.45 -13.83 -10.62
N ALA A 18 -26.24 -12.88 -11.53
CA ALA A 18 -25.34 -13.08 -12.65
C ALA A 18 -23.94 -13.33 -12.08
N CYS A 19 -23.51 -14.59 -12.09
CA CYS A 19 -22.12 -14.96 -11.88
C CYS A 19 -21.30 -14.30 -12.99
N MET A 20 -20.80 -13.09 -12.75
CA MET A 20 -19.62 -12.63 -13.48
C MET A 20 -18.53 -13.65 -13.15
N VAL A 21 -18.04 -14.34 -14.18
CA VAL A 21 -16.83 -15.14 -14.10
C VAL A 21 -15.71 -14.14 -13.79
N VAL A 22 -15.38 -14.01 -12.50
CA VAL A 22 -14.16 -13.34 -12.07
C VAL A 22 -13.02 -14.17 -12.67
N PRO A 23 -12.16 -13.61 -13.53
CA PRO A 23 -10.99 -14.34 -13.98
C PRO A 23 -10.22 -14.76 -12.74
N GLN A 24 -10.06 -16.07 -12.55
CA GLN A 24 -9.24 -16.58 -11.45
C GLN A 24 -7.85 -16.01 -11.65
N THR A 25 -7.43 -15.14 -10.73
CA THR A 25 -6.03 -14.75 -10.59
C THR A 25 -5.24 -16.06 -10.51
N PRO A 26 -4.20 -16.27 -11.33
CA PRO A 26 -3.41 -17.49 -11.26
C PRO A 26 -2.98 -17.72 -9.80
N ASP A 27 -3.18 -18.93 -9.29
CA ASP A 27 -2.78 -19.33 -7.94
C ASP A 27 -1.28 -19.04 -7.76
N ILE A 28 -0.97 -17.90 -7.14
CA ILE A 28 0.38 -17.63 -6.66
C ILE A 28 0.54 -18.46 -5.38
N PRO A 29 1.59 -19.28 -5.27
CA PRO A 29 1.83 -20.06 -4.06
C PRO A 29 1.80 -19.15 -2.84
N ARG A 30 0.94 -19.47 -1.85
CA ARG A 30 0.99 -18.83 -0.53
C ARG A 30 2.35 -19.16 0.10
N THR A 31 3.25 -18.18 0.11
CA THR A 31 4.53 -18.31 0.83
C THR A 31 4.26 -18.18 2.32
N ASP A 32 4.54 -19.25 3.09
CA ASP A 32 4.49 -19.21 4.55
C ASP A 32 5.40 -18.09 5.10
N PRO A 33 4.95 -17.27 6.06
CA PRO A 33 5.67 -16.08 6.54
C PRO A 33 6.95 -16.37 7.35
N GLY A 34 7.47 -17.60 7.33
CA GLY A 34 8.55 -18.08 8.20
C GLY A 34 9.82 -18.53 7.50
N VAL A 35 9.86 -18.64 6.17
CA VAL A 35 11.03 -19.17 5.47
C VAL A 35 11.51 -18.15 4.44
N MET A 36 12.63 -17.50 4.75
CA MET A 36 13.49 -16.91 3.72
C MET A 36 13.99 -18.08 2.87
N SER A 37 13.22 -18.45 1.87
CA SER A 37 13.57 -19.52 0.93
C SER A 37 14.66 -18.95 0.01
N ASP A 38 15.73 -19.71 -0.20
CA ASP A 38 16.82 -19.48 -1.17
C ASP A 38 16.32 -19.47 -2.65
N GLY A 39 15.06 -19.11 -2.88
CA GLY A 39 14.52 -18.81 -4.19
C GLY A 39 14.99 -17.43 -4.67
N PRO A 40 14.85 -17.13 -5.97
CA PRO A 40 15.25 -15.84 -6.51
C PRO A 40 14.45 -14.73 -5.82
N ALA A 41 15.15 -13.88 -5.06
CA ALA A 41 14.55 -12.74 -4.39
C ALA A 41 13.85 -11.83 -5.42
N ALA A 42 12.75 -11.22 -5.03
CA ALA A 42 12.16 -10.12 -5.76
C ALA A 42 12.70 -8.79 -5.22
N GLU A 43 12.70 -7.77 -6.08
CA GLU A 43 13.13 -6.42 -5.69
C GLU A 43 11.88 -5.53 -5.53
N LEU A 44 11.60 -5.14 -4.29
CA LEU A 44 10.55 -4.19 -3.95
C LEU A 44 11.11 -2.78 -3.99
N PHE A 45 10.58 -1.99 -4.91
CA PHE A 45 10.81 -0.57 -5.00
C PHE A 45 9.79 0.19 -4.15
N VAL A 46 10.26 1.15 -3.36
CA VAL A 46 9.40 2.08 -2.62
C VAL A 46 9.88 3.50 -2.86
N SER A 47 9.03 4.34 -3.43
CA SER A 47 9.31 5.78 -3.60
C SER A 47 8.38 6.67 -2.81
N VAL A 48 8.93 7.80 -2.40
CA VAL A 48 8.19 8.92 -1.83
C VAL A 48 8.34 10.10 -2.77
N ASN A 49 7.25 10.40 -3.47
CA ASN A 49 7.19 11.49 -4.43
C ASN A 49 6.76 12.81 -3.79
N TYR A 50 7.09 13.91 -4.46
CA TYR A 50 6.50 15.20 -4.14
C TYR A 50 5.01 15.19 -4.52
N GLY A 51 4.13 15.20 -3.52
CA GLY A 51 2.70 15.41 -3.75
C GLY A 51 2.35 16.89 -3.90
N ALA A 52 1.12 17.25 -3.54
CA ALA A 52 0.70 18.66 -3.42
C ALA A 52 1.33 19.37 -2.20
N TYR A 53 1.82 18.60 -1.24
CA TYR A 53 2.51 19.09 -0.05
C TYR A 53 4.01 19.26 -0.35
N ARG A 54 4.49 20.52 -0.39
CA ARG A 54 5.88 20.85 -0.73
C ARG A 54 6.75 21.27 0.46
N ASP A 55 6.16 21.41 1.64
CA ASP A 55 6.93 21.83 2.82
C ASP A 55 7.60 20.62 3.47
N SER A 56 8.85 20.37 3.08
CA SER A 56 9.66 19.26 3.61
C SER A 56 10.26 19.54 5.00
N ARG A 57 10.16 20.78 5.51
CA ARG A 57 10.87 21.21 6.74
C ARG A 57 10.34 20.56 8.01
N SER A 58 9.21 19.88 7.92
CA SER A 58 8.49 19.21 9.01
C SER A 58 8.50 17.68 8.89
N LEU A 59 9.25 17.12 7.94
CA LEU A 59 9.30 15.69 7.74
C LEU A 59 10.39 15.09 8.64
N GLU A 60 10.01 14.20 9.56
CA GLU A 60 11.02 13.38 10.26
C GLU A 60 11.58 12.31 9.32
N GLY A 61 10.81 11.87 8.33
CA GLY A 61 11.16 10.87 7.30
C GLY A 61 10.06 9.81 7.19
N PHE A 62 10.22 8.83 6.28
CA PHE A 62 9.21 7.82 5.99
C PHE A 62 9.72 6.42 6.37
N SER A 63 9.00 5.75 7.26
CA SER A 63 9.25 4.36 7.62
C SER A 63 8.62 3.43 6.58
N VAL A 64 9.43 2.53 6.03
CA VAL A 64 8.97 1.47 5.14
C VAL A 64 8.88 0.17 5.92
N ILE A 65 7.67 -0.35 6.04
CA ILE A 65 7.33 -1.57 6.76
C ILE A 65 6.84 -2.58 5.73
N VAL A 66 7.40 -3.79 5.74
CA VAL A 66 6.98 -4.90 4.88
C VAL A 66 6.61 -6.07 5.79
N ASP A 67 5.36 -6.54 5.66
CA ASP A 67 4.80 -7.63 6.45
C ASP A 67 4.96 -7.42 7.97
N GLY A 68 4.70 -6.18 8.40
CA GLY A 68 4.78 -5.77 9.81
C GLY A 68 6.20 -5.55 10.35
N LYS A 69 7.25 -5.71 9.53
CA LYS A 69 8.65 -5.45 9.94
C LYS A 69 9.16 -4.17 9.28
N VAL A 70 9.77 -3.28 10.05
CA VAL A 70 10.50 -2.13 9.50
C VAL A 70 11.67 -2.65 8.66
N ARG A 71 11.70 -2.30 7.37
CA ARG A 71 12.74 -2.72 6.42
C ARG A 71 13.59 -1.56 5.94
N GLY A 72 13.14 -0.33 6.13
CA GLY A 72 13.84 0.82 5.59
C GLY A 72 13.30 2.16 6.07
N TRP A 73 14.09 3.18 5.74
CA TRP A 73 13.79 4.57 6.06
C TRP A 73 14.15 5.46 4.86
N ILE A 74 13.19 6.25 4.40
CA ILE A 74 13.38 7.23 3.34
C ILE A 74 13.36 8.61 4.00
N PRO A 75 14.50 9.33 4.08
CA PRO A 75 14.62 10.53 4.91
C PRO A 75 13.86 11.74 4.36
N GLU A 76 13.59 11.78 3.06
CA GLU A 76 12.99 12.94 2.41
C GLU A 76 12.07 12.57 1.24
N MET A 77 11.18 13.49 0.86
CA MET A 77 10.43 13.39 -0.39
C MET A 77 11.37 13.60 -1.59
N GLY A 78 11.02 13.02 -2.73
CA GLY A 78 11.87 13.04 -3.91
C GLY A 78 12.91 11.91 -3.89
N SER A 79 12.66 10.87 -3.10
CA SER A 79 13.61 9.79 -2.87
C SER A 79 12.94 8.43 -2.97
N TYR A 80 13.75 7.41 -3.22
CA TYR A 80 13.30 6.05 -3.29
C TYR A 80 14.32 5.08 -2.70
N MET A 81 13.86 3.89 -2.36
CA MET A 81 14.72 2.79 -1.95
C MET A 81 14.30 1.49 -2.61
N THR A 82 15.21 0.53 -2.57
CA THR A 82 15.00 -0.82 -3.08
C THR A 82 15.26 -1.83 -1.97
N LEU A 83 14.34 -2.78 -1.79
CA LEU A 83 14.38 -3.78 -0.74
C LEU A 83 14.33 -5.17 -1.37
N ARG A 84 15.14 -6.10 -0.84
CA ARG A 84 15.00 -7.52 -1.20
C ARG A 84 13.89 -8.16 -0.38
N VAL A 85 12.94 -8.77 -1.08
CA VAL A 85 11.81 -9.49 -0.49
C VAL A 85 11.69 -10.89 -1.10
N ALA A 86 10.99 -11.79 -0.40
CA ALA A 86 10.63 -13.06 -0.99
C ALA A 86 9.66 -12.83 -2.17
N PRO A 87 9.53 -13.74 -3.13
CA PRO A 87 8.41 -13.70 -4.06
C PRO A 87 7.08 -13.99 -3.34
N GLY A 88 6.01 -13.32 -3.77
CA GLY A 88 4.67 -13.50 -3.23
C GLY A 88 3.93 -12.20 -2.95
N GLU A 89 2.82 -12.31 -2.21
CA GLU A 89 2.06 -11.17 -1.73
C GLU A 89 2.69 -10.58 -0.48
N HIS A 90 2.86 -9.26 -0.48
CA HIS A 90 3.39 -8.49 0.63
C HIS A 90 2.43 -7.37 1.00
N ARG A 91 2.41 -7.05 2.30
CA ARG A 91 1.74 -5.87 2.82
C ARG A 91 2.79 -4.80 3.08
N VAL A 92 2.81 -3.78 2.22
CA VAL A 92 3.74 -2.66 2.33
C VAL A 92 3.01 -1.51 3.04
N THR A 93 3.54 -1.10 4.18
CA THR A 93 3.06 0.08 4.90
C THR A 93 4.15 1.16 4.84
N VAL A 94 3.80 2.31 4.29
CA VAL A 94 4.64 3.51 4.41
C VAL A 94 4.02 4.41 5.46
N SER A 95 4.79 4.69 6.51
CA SER A 95 4.39 5.55 7.61
C SER A 95 5.18 6.85 7.57
N TYR A 96 4.48 7.96 7.81
CA TYR A 96 5.06 9.27 7.99
C TYR A 96 4.60 9.85 9.33
N PRO A 97 5.48 9.90 10.35
CA PRO A 97 5.25 10.71 11.54
C PRO A 97 5.51 12.19 11.23
N TRP A 98 4.52 13.04 11.52
CA TRP A 98 4.71 14.48 11.52
C TRP A 98 4.80 15.02 12.94
N LYS A 99 5.65 16.01 13.13
CA LYS A 99 5.59 16.95 14.24
C LYS A 99 5.60 18.33 13.63
N HIS A 100 4.56 19.14 13.85
CA HIS A 100 4.59 20.62 13.80
C HIS A 100 3.16 21.18 13.91
N VAL A 101 3.05 22.29 14.66
CA VAL A 101 1.89 23.18 14.70
C VAL A 101 1.84 23.95 13.39
N GLY A 102 0.84 23.69 12.56
CA GLY A 102 0.63 24.41 11.31
C GLY A 102 -0.85 24.55 10.98
N ILE A 103 -1.19 25.68 10.36
CA ILE A 103 -2.46 25.87 9.67
C ILE A 103 -2.19 25.56 8.20
N PHE A 104 -2.67 24.43 7.69
CA PHE A 104 -2.65 24.17 6.26
C PHE A 104 -3.97 24.66 5.65
N GLY A 105 -3.93 25.75 4.88
CA GLY A 105 -5.13 26.28 4.20
C GLY A 105 -6.30 26.64 5.14
N GLY A 106 -6.02 27.02 6.39
CA GLY A 106 -7.04 27.35 7.39
C GLY A 106 -7.45 26.20 8.33
N ILE A 107 -6.92 24.98 8.10
CA ILE A 107 -7.26 23.80 8.91
C ILE A 107 -6.19 23.62 10.00
N PRO A 108 -6.58 23.60 11.30
CA PRO A 108 -5.66 23.26 12.38
C PRO A 108 -5.31 21.77 12.31
N LEU A 109 -4.03 21.46 12.10
CA LEU A 109 -3.53 20.09 12.19
C LEU A 109 -3.05 19.78 13.63
N PRO A 110 -3.14 18.51 14.08
CA PRO A 110 -2.61 18.11 15.39
C PRO A 110 -1.11 18.38 15.49
N GLU A 111 -0.62 18.73 16.69
CA GLU A 111 0.79 19.07 16.94
C GLU A 111 1.77 17.98 16.49
N SER A 112 1.33 16.73 16.59
CA SER A 112 1.99 15.56 16.04
C SER A 112 0.96 14.51 15.64
N GLY A 113 1.36 13.63 14.74
CA GLY A 113 0.54 12.51 14.33
C GLY A 113 1.30 11.60 13.38
N GLU A 114 0.61 10.57 12.91
CA GLU A 114 1.18 9.58 11.99
C GLU A 114 0.16 9.26 10.91
N VAL A 115 0.58 9.36 9.65
CA VAL A 115 -0.22 8.91 8.52
C VAL A 115 0.44 7.67 7.94
N ARG A 116 -0.41 6.71 7.58
CA ARG A 116 0.02 5.43 7.03
C ARG A 116 -0.73 5.18 5.74
N ALA A 117 -0.01 4.74 4.71
CA ALA A 117 -0.59 4.07 3.56
C ALA A 117 -0.23 2.60 3.66
N GLU A 118 -1.22 1.72 3.51
CA GLU A 118 -1.03 0.29 3.47
C GLU A 118 -1.48 -0.23 2.10
N ILE A 119 -0.56 -0.88 1.38
CA ILE A 119 -0.74 -1.29 0.00
C ILE A 119 -0.38 -2.77 -0.13
N PRO A 120 -1.30 -3.63 -0.60
CA PRO A 120 -0.95 -4.99 -0.99
C PRO A 120 -0.19 -4.96 -2.32
N VAL A 121 0.93 -5.66 -2.38
CA VAL A 121 1.79 -5.77 -3.56
C VAL A 121 2.10 -7.23 -3.83
N ALA A 122 2.03 -7.65 -5.10
CA ALA A 122 2.51 -8.96 -5.53
C ALA A 122 3.88 -8.82 -6.20
N CYS A 123 4.87 -9.54 -5.68
CA CYS A 123 6.23 -9.54 -6.18
C CYS A 123 6.54 -10.86 -6.86
N LEU A 124 6.88 -10.81 -8.16
CA LEU A 124 7.25 -11.99 -8.93
C LEU A 124 8.76 -12.28 -8.79
N PRO A 125 9.19 -13.56 -8.81
CA PRO A 125 10.60 -13.90 -8.68
C PRO A 125 11.44 -13.29 -9.80
N SER A 126 12.59 -12.69 -9.47
CA SER A 126 13.48 -11.98 -10.43
C SER A 126 12.83 -10.79 -11.17
N HIS A 127 11.68 -10.30 -10.71
CA HIS A 127 11.03 -9.11 -11.21
C HIS A 127 10.96 -8.04 -10.13
N TYR A 128 10.73 -6.82 -10.59
CA TYR A 128 10.48 -5.71 -9.70
C TYR A 128 8.98 -5.58 -9.41
N CYS A 129 8.67 -5.25 -8.18
CA CYS A 129 7.37 -4.78 -7.74
C CYS A 129 7.55 -3.40 -7.11
N GLY A 130 6.55 -2.53 -7.18
CA GLY A 130 6.72 -1.15 -6.75
C GLY A 130 5.56 -0.62 -5.94
N VAL A 131 5.88 0.26 -5.00
CA VAL A 131 4.94 1.19 -4.39
C VAL A 131 5.48 2.59 -4.60
N THR A 132 4.60 3.51 -4.97
CA THR A 132 4.89 4.93 -4.80
C THR A 132 3.87 5.56 -3.89
N VAL A 133 4.34 6.46 -3.04
CA VAL A 133 3.51 7.24 -2.13
C VAL A 133 3.78 8.72 -2.29
N ALA A 134 2.77 9.54 -2.04
CA ALA A 134 2.88 10.98 -2.00
C ALA A 134 1.99 11.56 -0.89
N PRO A 135 2.51 12.45 -0.04
CA PRO A 135 1.69 13.19 0.91
C PRO A 135 0.78 14.18 0.17
N VAL A 136 -0.52 14.08 0.41
CA VAL A 136 -1.54 14.95 -0.19
C VAL A 136 -2.48 15.47 0.88
N ILE A 137 -3.10 16.62 0.60
CA ILE A 137 -4.07 17.23 1.50
C ILE A 137 -5.47 16.90 0.98
N ASP A 138 -6.18 16.11 1.77
CA ASP A 138 -7.57 15.80 1.62
C ASP A 138 -8.40 16.79 2.46
N ARG A 139 -9.46 17.36 1.88
CA ARG A 139 -10.27 18.39 2.55
C ARG A 139 -11.06 17.85 3.74
N GLU A 140 -11.40 16.57 3.74
CA GLU A 140 -12.21 15.93 4.77
C GLU A 140 -11.32 15.26 5.83
N ARG A 141 -10.20 14.69 5.38
CA ARG A 141 -9.32 13.84 6.21
C ARG A 141 -8.02 14.52 6.62
N GLY A 142 -7.74 15.71 6.09
CA GLY A 142 -6.50 16.43 6.35
C GLY A 142 -5.33 15.83 5.56
N LEU A 143 -4.16 15.76 6.18
CA LEU A 143 -2.99 15.14 5.56
C LEU A 143 -3.20 13.62 5.43
N VAL A 144 -3.02 13.10 4.22
CA VAL A 144 -3.05 11.65 3.92
C VAL A 144 -1.90 11.26 3.01
N LEU A 145 -1.58 9.97 2.97
CA LEU A 145 -0.66 9.41 1.97
C LEU A 145 -1.47 8.81 0.83
N ALA A 146 -1.39 9.42 -0.35
CA ALA A 146 -1.82 8.77 -1.58
C ALA A 146 -0.78 7.71 -1.95
N ALA A 147 -1.22 6.52 -2.32
CA ALA A 147 -0.33 5.42 -2.66
C ALA A 147 -0.86 4.61 -3.82
N GLU A 148 0.05 4.10 -4.65
CA GLU A 148 -0.27 3.26 -5.79
C GLU A 148 0.77 2.14 -5.96
N VAL A 149 0.32 1.03 -6.51
CA VAL A 149 1.19 -0.07 -6.93
C VAL A 149 1.78 0.30 -8.28
N VAL A 150 3.08 0.13 -8.44
CA VAL A 150 3.81 0.36 -9.68
C VAL A 150 4.27 -0.97 -10.25
N LEU A 151 3.93 -1.21 -11.51
CA LEU A 151 4.34 -2.41 -12.22
C LEU A 151 5.80 -2.30 -12.66
N HIS A 152 6.47 -3.44 -12.84
CA HIS A 152 7.89 -3.50 -13.21
C HIS A 152 8.26 -2.56 -14.38
N GLU A 153 7.43 -2.54 -15.42
CA GLU A 153 7.64 -1.75 -16.64
C GLU A 153 7.55 -0.24 -16.43
N ASP A 154 6.81 0.20 -15.41
CA ASP A 154 6.56 1.62 -15.13
C ASP A 154 7.58 2.20 -14.15
N ILE A 155 8.29 1.36 -13.37
CA ILE A 155 9.26 1.81 -12.36
C ILE A 155 10.26 2.86 -12.91
N PRO A 156 10.88 2.70 -14.09
CA PRO A 156 11.80 3.70 -14.63
C PRO A 156 11.17 5.09 -14.82
N ALA A 157 9.87 5.17 -15.09
CA ALA A 157 9.16 6.44 -15.17
C ALA A 157 8.91 7.05 -13.78
N HIS A 158 8.56 6.23 -12.80
CA HIS A 158 8.27 6.66 -11.43
C HIS A 158 9.51 7.08 -10.63
N ILE A 159 10.71 6.59 -10.98
CA ILE A 159 11.97 6.98 -10.32
C ILE A 159 12.69 8.15 -10.97
N ARG A 160 12.19 8.64 -12.11
CA ARG A 160 12.89 9.66 -12.85
C ARG A 160 13.01 10.94 -12.02
N GLY A 161 14.24 11.33 -11.72
CA GLY A 161 14.51 12.52 -10.92
C GLY A 161 14.40 12.31 -9.40
N LEU A 162 14.21 11.06 -8.95
CA LEU A 162 14.26 10.70 -7.54
C LEU A 162 15.69 10.30 -7.13
N GLN A 163 16.02 10.56 -5.87
CA GLN A 163 17.30 10.16 -5.29
C GLN A 163 17.22 8.75 -4.70
N LEU A 164 18.19 7.91 -5.03
CA LEU A 164 18.33 6.60 -4.41
C LEU A 164 18.83 6.75 -2.98
N VAL A 165 18.13 6.14 -2.04
CA VAL A 165 18.51 6.03 -0.65
C VAL A 165 18.96 4.59 -0.41
N GLU A 166 20.22 4.43 -0.04
CA GLU A 166 20.75 3.13 0.35
C GLU A 166 20.18 2.71 1.71
N GLN A 167 19.77 1.45 1.81
CA GLN A 167 19.45 0.84 3.09
C GLN A 167 20.74 0.74 3.90
N LYS A 168 20.81 1.41 5.05
CA LYS A 168 21.89 1.17 6.03
C LYS A 168 21.51 -0.09 6.81
N ASP A 169 22.27 -1.15 6.59
CA ASP A 169 22.21 -2.40 7.38
C ASP A 169 22.71 -2.20 8.81
#